data_AF-A0A7Y5IE97-F1
#
_entry.id   AF-A0A7Y5IE97-F1
#
_cell.length_a   1.000
_cell.length_b   1.000
_cell.length_c   1.000
_cell.angle_alpha   90.00
_cell.angle_beta   90.00
_cell.angle_gamma   90.00
#
_symmetry.space_group_name_H-M   'P 1'
#
loop_
_entity.id
_entity.type
_entity.pdbx_description
1 polymer ?
#
loop_
_entity_poly.entity_id
_entity_poly.type
_entity_poly.pdbx_seq_one_letter_code
_entity_poly.pdbx_strand_id
1 'polypeptide(L)'
;MDLHSSHIPPLLRVVVSGTASLQEVNALVRHAHHFALIRLKQLMASGRLHLQSFPVTLESTALDCIAELFERDAEGRFIELEQYFTVEHDADGLADDELIAMLRSLVFTKLNDGLFALYRENDPVLSKIIRNIKLAAEKAGGVTVDRILGIPVLRVDCGEDRTPGTEVTLEDLEARFSETLHGTRSTGEYLLSLKEHLLGNKDLRDTVSLIDCAVCIKRHMLQYQVSLHQVMMEDATLFEGDASVLIDGTLRRMEQELAGRYVRKNRLDQHSFHAYMRAIAAMTKDTYLRSDGNERKYGEYLQEHLPGLTYDEYRQHHRKQFEYMATLVKKAVKQRLKELL
;
A
#
# COMPACT_ATOMS: atom_id res chain seq x y z
N MET A 1 23.49 23.57 -13.97
CA MET A 1 22.78 24.58 -13.16
C MET A 1 22.90 24.12 -11.74
N ASP A 2 23.77 24.73 -10.95
CA ASP A 2 23.91 24.41 -9.53
C ASP A 2 22.67 24.94 -8.81
N LEU A 3 21.73 24.04 -8.50
CA LEU A 3 20.58 24.36 -7.66
C LEU A 3 21.12 24.51 -6.23
N HIS A 4 21.44 25.74 -5.84
CA HIS A 4 21.89 26.03 -4.48
C HIS A 4 20.79 25.67 -3.47
N SER A 5 21.03 24.63 -2.66
CA SER A 5 20.09 24.12 -1.67
C SER A 5 19.67 25.15 -0.62
N SER A 6 20.43 26.24 -0.47
CA SER A 6 20.14 27.34 0.46
C SER A 6 18.83 28.08 0.19
N HIS A 7 18.25 27.95 -1.01
CA HIS A 7 16.97 28.59 -1.34
C HIS A 7 15.74 27.73 -1.03
N ILE A 8 15.93 26.44 -0.74
CA ILE A 8 14.80 25.52 -0.51
C ILE A 8 14.04 25.86 0.78
N PRO A 9 14.68 26.09 1.94
CA PRO A 9 13.96 26.39 3.19
C PRO A 9 13.02 27.61 3.10
N PRO A 10 13.46 28.80 2.61
CA PRO A 10 12.56 29.94 2.53
C PRO A 10 11.42 29.70 1.52
N LEU A 11 11.69 29.02 0.39
CA LEU A 11 10.66 28.65 -0.58
C LEU A 11 9.61 27.72 0.03
N LEU A 12 10.05 26.70 0.77
CA LEU A 12 9.15 25.74 1.40
C LEU A 12 8.23 26.43 2.42
N ARG A 13 8.79 27.31 3.28
CA ARG A 13 8.00 28.04 4.28
C ARG A 13 6.91 28.91 3.64
N VAL A 14 7.24 29.68 2.59
CA VAL A 14 6.23 30.54 1.92
C VAL A 14 5.18 29.73 1.15
N VAL A 15 5.54 28.55 0.64
CA VAL A 15 4.60 27.65 -0.04
C VAL A 15 3.63 27.03 0.95
N VAL A 16 4.14 26.53 2.07
CA VAL A 16 3.34 25.94 3.15
C VAL A 16 2.43 26.96 3.82
N SER A 17 2.86 28.23 3.95
CA SER A 17 2.02 29.31 4.49
C SER A 17 0.93 29.81 3.53
N GLY A 18 0.88 29.30 2.29
CA GLY A 18 -0.09 29.70 1.27
C GLY A 18 0.14 31.11 0.69
N THR A 19 1.28 31.74 0.96
CA THR A 19 1.59 33.11 0.49
C THR A 19 2.53 33.13 -0.71
N ALA A 20 2.97 31.97 -1.21
CA ALA A 20 3.90 31.87 -2.32
C ALA A 20 3.30 32.37 -3.65
N SER A 21 4.12 33.12 -4.38
CA SER A 21 3.88 33.43 -5.78
C SER A 21 4.01 32.19 -6.68
N LEU A 22 3.47 32.26 -7.90
CA LEU A 22 3.63 31.20 -8.90
C LEU A 22 5.12 30.91 -9.21
N GLN A 23 5.97 31.94 -9.16
CA GLN A 23 7.41 31.79 -9.43
C GLN A 23 8.11 30.99 -8.32
N GLU A 24 7.76 31.23 -7.05
CA GLU A 24 8.30 30.52 -5.89
C GLU A 24 7.83 29.07 -5.86
N VAL A 25 6.55 28.82 -6.13
CA VAL A 25 6.01 27.46 -6.28
C VAL A 25 6.76 26.71 -7.38
N ASN A 26 6.91 27.32 -8.56
CA ASN A 26 7.65 26.71 -9.68
C ASN A 26 9.12 26.48 -9.34
N ALA A 27 9.73 27.31 -8.50
CA ALA A 27 11.09 27.09 -8.02
C ALA A 27 11.17 25.86 -7.12
N LEU A 28 10.23 25.71 -6.17
CA LEU A 28 10.16 24.53 -5.30
C LEU A 28 9.90 23.25 -6.10
N VAL A 29 8.98 23.29 -7.08
CA VAL A 29 8.72 22.18 -8.02
C VAL A 29 9.99 21.75 -8.74
N ARG A 30 10.81 22.69 -9.22
CA ARG A 30 12.09 22.36 -9.87
C ARG A 30 13.06 21.65 -8.93
N HIS A 31 13.12 22.04 -7.65
CA HIS A 31 13.95 21.35 -6.67
C HIS A 31 13.44 19.94 -6.38
N ALA A 32 12.14 19.77 -6.17
CA ALA A 32 11.52 18.47 -5.95
C ALA A 32 11.71 17.55 -7.17
N HIS A 33 11.50 18.06 -8.38
CA HIS A 33 11.74 17.35 -9.64
C HIS A 33 13.21 16.93 -9.77
N HIS A 34 14.14 17.81 -9.42
CA HIS A 34 15.56 17.50 -9.45
C HIS A 34 15.91 16.36 -8.49
N PHE A 35 15.39 16.36 -7.26
CA PHE A 35 15.57 15.26 -6.32
C PHE A 35 15.00 13.95 -6.89
N ALA A 36 13.77 13.98 -7.40
CA ALA A 36 13.13 12.82 -8.00
C ALA A 36 13.95 12.27 -9.20
N LEU A 37 14.41 13.15 -10.09
CA LEU A 37 15.18 12.76 -11.28
C LEU A 37 16.55 12.17 -10.92
N ILE A 38 17.28 12.77 -9.97
CA ILE A 38 18.53 12.18 -9.46
C ILE A 38 18.26 10.79 -8.92
N ARG A 39 17.17 10.64 -8.15
CA ARG A 39 16.81 9.37 -7.55
C ARG A 39 16.46 8.31 -8.59
N LEU A 40 15.65 8.64 -9.59
CA LEU A 40 15.34 7.73 -10.70
C LEU A 40 16.60 7.32 -11.46
N LYS A 41 17.51 8.24 -11.74
CA LYS A 41 18.80 7.94 -12.37
C LYS A 41 19.64 6.97 -11.55
N GLN A 42 19.69 7.16 -10.23
CA GLN A 42 20.36 6.23 -9.32
C GLN A 42 19.71 4.85 -9.36
N LEU A 43 18.38 4.76 -9.27
CA LEU A 43 17.67 3.50 -9.31
C LEU A 43 17.90 2.78 -10.65
N MET A 44 17.85 3.50 -11.77
CA MET A 44 18.10 2.96 -13.10
C MET A 44 19.55 2.48 -13.26
N ALA A 45 20.54 3.25 -12.78
CA ALA A 45 21.94 2.87 -12.82
C ALA A 45 22.24 1.64 -11.93
N SER A 46 21.51 1.48 -10.83
CA SER A 46 21.58 0.30 -9.96
C SER A 46 20.77 -0.90 -10.45
N GLY A 47 20.08 -0.79 -11.59
CA GLY A 47 19.21 -1.86 -12.12
C GLY A 47 17.87 -2.02 -11.40
N ARG A 48 17.61 -1.29 -10.31
CA ARG A 48 16.38 -1.37 -9.48
C ARG A 48 15.13 -0.72 -10.08
N LEU A 49 15.26 -0.11 -11.26
CA LEU A 49 14.19 0.58 -11.95
C LEU A 49 14.14 0.12 -13.40
N HIS A 50 13.05 -0.53 -13.76
CA HIS A 50 12.87 -1.15 -15.08
C HIS A 50 11.83 -0.38 -15.90
N LEU A 51 12.18 0.82 -16.35
CA LEU A 51 11.28 1.64 -17.18
C LEU A 51 11.41 1.39 -18.69
N GLN A 52 12.35 0.54 -19.12
CA GLN A 52 12.66 0.29 -20.53
C GLN A 52 11.47 -0.22 -21.35
N SER A 53 10.47 -0.80 -20.69
CA SER A 53 9.26 -1.32 -21.32
C SER A 53 8.09 -0.33 -21.36
N PHE A 54 8.23 0.86 -20.75
CA PHE A 54 7.17 1.86 -20.70
C PHE A 54 7.44 3.01 -21.66
N PRO A 55 6.40 3.55 -22.32
CA PRO A 55 6.54 4.67 -23.26
C PRO A 55 6.63 6.02 -22.52
N VAL A 56 7.46 6.13 -21.48
CA VAL A 56 7.62 7.33 -20.64
C VAL A 56 9.09 7.70 -20.44
N THR A 57 9.38 8.99 -20.26
CA THR A 57 10.74 9.45 -19.95
C THR A 57 10.96 9.50 -18.45
N LEU A 58 12.23 9.53 -17.99
CA LEU A 58 12.53 9.72 -16.57
C LEU A 58 12.02 11.09 -16.09
N GLU A 59 12.12 12.10 -16.95
CA GLU A 59 11.70 13.46 -16.66
C GLU A 59 10.18 13.55 -16.47
N SER A 60 9.39 12.91 -17.35
CA SER A 60 7.93 12.86 -17.22
C SER A 60 7.53 12.05 -15.99
N THR A 61 8.14 10.87 -15.80
CA THR A 61 7.89 10.01 -14.64
C THR A 61 8.18 10.75 -13.33
N ALA A 62 9.28 11.49 -13.25
CA ALA A 62 9.63 12.27 -12.07
C ALA A 62 8.61 13.38 -11.78
N LEU A 63 8.07 14.05 -12.80
CA LEU A 63 7.03 15.06 -12.63
C LEU A 63 5.71 14.44 -12.18
N ASP A 64 5.28 13.37 -12.85
CA ASP A 64 4.02 12.68 -12.57
C ASP A 64 4.00 12.17 -11.12
N CYS A 65 5.11 11.59 -10.65
CA CYS A 65 5.18 11.04 -9.29
C CYS A 65 5.18 12.12 -8.20
N ILE A 66 5.58 13.37 -8.49
CA ILE A 66 5.56 14.46 -7.50
C ILE A 66 4.36 15.39 -7.67
N ALA A 67 3.54 15.21 -8.71
CA ALA A 67 2.46 16.13 -9.05
C ALA A 67 1.48 16.32 -7.88
N GLU A 68 1.13 15.23 -7.18
CA GLU A 68 0.24 15.25 -6.02
C GLU A 68 0.75 16.13 -4.87
N LEU A 69 2.08 16.29 -4.70
CA LEU A 69 2.64 17.18 -3.67
C LEU A 69 2.26 18.64 -3.91
N PHE A 70 2.02 19.01 -5.16
CA PHE A 70 1.75 20.38 -5.58
C PHE A 70 0.30 20.58 -6.02
N GLU A 71 -0.58 19.60 -5.76
CA GLU A 71 -2.02 19.77 -5.93
C GLU A 71 -2.56 20.81 -4.93
N ARG A 72 -3.51 21.63 -5.39
CA ARG A 72 -4.14 22.67 -4.58
C ARG A 72 -5.61 22.35 -4.33
N ASP A 73 -6.08 22.66 -3.13
CA ASP A 73 -7.53 22.66 -2.85
C ASP A 73 -8.23 23.89 -3.48
N ALA A 74 -9.54 23.99 -3.23
CA ALA A 74 -10.36 25.10 -3.72
C ALA A 74 -9.91 26.46 -3.16
N GLU A 75 -9.27 26.45 -1.99
CA GLU A 75 -8.71 27.61 -1.30
C GLU A 75 -7.28 27.93 -1.73
N GLY A 76 -6.69 27.14 -2.62
CA GLY A 76 -5.34 27.34 -3.15
C GLY A 76 -4.21 26.79 -2.28
N ARG A 77 -4.53 25.96 -1.27
CA ARG A 77 -3.58 25.39 -0.32
C ARG A 77 -3.01 24.06 -0.80
N PHE A 78 -1.75 23.80 -0.48
CA PHE A 78 -1.06 22.57 -0.86
C PHE A 78 -1.25 21.49 0.20
N ILE A 79 -2.31 20.68 0.05
CA ILE A 79 -2.79 19.74 1.08
C ILE A 79 -1.67 18.85 1.63
N GLU A 80 -0.91 18.19 0.75
CA GLU A 80 0.14 17.24 1.14
C GLU A 80 1.34 17.91 1.81
N LEU A 81 1.77 19.07 1.30
CA LEU A 81 2.89 19.82 1.87
C LEU A 81 2.52 20.44 3.23
N GLU A 82 1.32 21.01 3.35
CA GLU A 82 0.81 21.60 4.61
C GLU A 82 0.62 20.51 5.67
N GLN A 83 0.01 19.38 5.31
CA GLN A 83 -0.15 18.24 6.22
C GLN A 83 1.20 17.74 6.74
N TYR A 84 2.18 17.55 5.85
CA TYR A 84 3.49 17.02 6.25
C TYR A 84 4.32 18.02 7.07
N PHE A 85 4.40 19.28 6.63
CA PHE A 85 5.31 20.25 7.24
C PHE A 85 4.70 21.05 8.39
N THR A 86 3.37 21.19 8.46
CA THR A 86 2.71 21.94 9.54
C THR A 86 2.11 21.00 10.58
N VAL A 87 1.37 19.98 10.16
CA VAL A 87 0.62 19.11 11.10
C VAL A 87 1.51 18.05 11.73
N GLU A 88 2.40 17.44 10.94
CA GLU A 88 3.20 16.29 11.40
C GLU A 88 4.55 16.68 12.02
N HIS A 89 5.15 17.79 11.58
CA HIS A 89 6.57 18.05 11.85
C HIS A 89 6.96 19.49 12.26
N ASP A 90 6.01 20.44 12.33
CA ASP A 90 6.25 21.83 12.75
C ASP A 90 7.49 22.50 12.11
N ALA A 91 7.40 22.79 10.81
CA ALA A 91 8.49 23.29 10.00
C ALA A 91 9.11 24.61 10.48
N ASP A 92 8.38 25.44 11.23
CA ASP A 92 8.89 26.73 11.71
C ASP A 92 9.97 26.56 12.78
N GLY A 93 9.94 25.45 13.52
CA GLY A 93 10.93 25.09 14.55
C GLY A 93 12.17 24.36 14.03
N LEU A 94 12.19 23.94 12.77
CA LEU A 94 13.25 23.11 12.21
C LEU A 94 14.41 23.91 11.62
N ALA A 95 15.61 23.33 11.70
CA ALA A 95 16.77 23.88 11.02
C ALA A 95 16.67 23.70 9.49
N ASP A 96 17.31 24.59 8.74
CA ASP A 96 17.25 24.60 7.27
C ASP A 96 17.71 23.27 6.64
N ASP A 97 18.77 22.65 7.18
CA ASP A 97 19.26 21.36 6.71
C ASP A 97 18.26 20.22 6.97
N GLU A 98 17.52 20.29 8.08
CA GLU A 98 16.47 19.33 8.42
C GLU A 98 15.29 19.45 7.45
N LEU A 99 14.86 20.69 7.14
CA LEU A 99 13.81 20.94 6.15
C LEU A 99 14.16 20.38 4.77
N ILE A 100 15.40 20.56 4.32
CA ILE A 100 15.88 20.01 3.04
C ILE A 100 15.86 18.48 3.08
N ALA A 101 16.34 17.88 4.17
CA ALA A 101 16.36 16.43 4.33
C ALA A 101 14.94 15.85 4.31
N MET A 102 14.00 16.51 4.98
CA MET A 102 12.60 16.14 5.03
C MET A 102 11.90 16.27 3.69
N LEU A 103 12.08 17.38 2.97
CA LEU A 103 11.50 17.56 1.63
C LEU A 103 11.99 16.46 0.68
N ARG A 104 13.29 16.17 0.71
CA ARG A 104 13.86 15.08 -0.08
C ARG A 104 13.26 13.73 0.28
N SER A 105 13.06 13.44 1.58
CA SER A 105 12.42 12.20 2.05
C SER A 105 10.97 12.08 1.56
N LEU A 106 10.20 13.16 1.66
CA LEU A 106 8.82 13.23 1.17
C LEU A 106 8.75 13.00 -0.35
N VAL A 107 9.61 13.69 -1.11
CA VAL A 107 9.72 13.51 -2.57
C VAL A 107 10.06 12.06 -2.92
N PHE A 108 10.98 11.41 -2.21
CA PHE A 108 11.32 10.01 -2.47
C PHE A 108 10.18 9.04 -2.12
N THR A 109 9.40 9.36 -1.10
CA THR A 109 8.21 8.59 -0.74
C THR A 109 7.19 8.64 -1.87
N LYS A 110 6.82 9.84 -2.33
CA LYS A 110 5.89 10.04 -3.45
C LYS A 110 6.41 9.48 -4.76
N LEU A 111 7.73 9.60 -5.00
CA LEU A 111 8.38 8.95 -6.14
C LEU A 111 8.14 7.44 -6.15
N ASN A 112 8.35 6.78 -5.01
CA ASN A 112 8.15 5.33 -4.93
C ASN A 112 6.68 4.95 -5.09
N ASP A 113 5.76 5.69 -4.47
CA ASP A 113 4.32 5.46 -4.61
C ASP A 113 3.87 5.62 -6.08
N GLY A 114 4.34 6.66 -6.76
CA GLY A 114 4.10 6.89 -8.18
C GLY A 114 4.71 5.80 -9.07
N LEU A 115 5.91 5.32 -8.77
CA LEU A 115 6.50 4.16 -9.47
C LEU A 115 5.65 2.89 -9.29
N PHE A 116 5.12 2.64 -8.09
CA PHE A 116 4.21 1.51 -7.87
C PHE A 116 2.90 1.66 -8.65
N ALA A 117 2.34 2.87 -8.71
CA ALA A 117 1.16 3.14 -9.53
C ALA A 117 1.46 2.88 -11.02
N LEU A 118 2.61 3.37 -11.52
CA LEU A 118 3.05 3.15 -12.89
C LEU A 118 3.20 1.66 -13.21
N TYR A 119 3.83 0.88 -12.32
CA TYR A 119 3.92 -0.58 -12.47
C TYR A 119 2.55 -1.25 -12.40
N ARG A 120 1.62 -0.77 -11.58
CA ARG A 120 0.25 -1.32 -11.50
C ARG A 120 -0.52 -1.13 -12.80
N GLU A 121 -0.39 0.04 -13.42
CA GLU A 121 -1.06 0.37 -14.66
C GLU A 121 -0.47 -0.36 -15.87
N ASN A 122 0.85 -0.48 -15.92
CA ASN A 122 1.53 -1.00 -17.11
C ASN A 122 1.99 -2.47 -16.98
N ASP A 123 2.09 -2.99 -15.76
CA ASP A 123 2.50 -4.37 -15.47
C ASP A 123 1.67 -5.00 -14.33
N PRO A 124 0.39 -5.33 -14.60
CA PRO A 124 -0.49 -5.93 -13.59
C PRO A 124 0.06 -7.23 -13.01
N VAL A 125 0.81 -8.00 -13.80
CA VAL A 125 1.44 -9.25 -13.36
C VAL A 125 2.49 -8.97 -12.28
N LEU A 126 3.40 -8.01 -12.52
CA LEU A 126 4.43 -7.66 -11.55
C LEU A 126 3.80 -7.15 -10.24
N SER A 127 2.75 -6.35 -10.33
CA SER A 127 2.02 -5.85 -9.16
C SER A 127 1.39 -6.98 -8.33
N LYS A 128 0.85 -8.01 -9.00
CA LYS A 128 0.36 -9.22 -8.33
C LYS A 128 1.49 -10.01 -7.65
N ILE A 129 2.64 -10.15 -8.32
CA ILE A 129 3.80 -10.82 -7.74
C ILE A 129 4.29 -10.07 -6.49
N ILE A 130 4.40 -8.74 -6.54
CA ILE A 130 4.77 -7.91 -5.39
C ILE A 130 3.80 -8.14 -4.23
N ARG A 131 2.50 -8.19 -4.49
CA ARG A 131 1.48 -8.46 -3.49
C ARG A 131 1.62 -9.86 -2.89
N ASN A 132 1.77 -10.89 -3.73
CA ASN A 132 1.98 -12.27 -3.30
C ASN A 132 3.25 -12.42 -2.44
N ILE A 133 4.32 -11.67 -2.77
CA ILE A 133 5.53 -11.63 -1.95
C ILE A 133 5.22 -11.07 -0.56
N LYS A 134 4.52 -9.93 -0.45
CA LYS A 134 4.18 -9.33 0.85
C LYS A 134 3.36 -10.31 1.71
N LEU A 135 2.34 -10.92 1.12
CA LEU A 135 1.48 -11.90 1.79
C LEU A 135 2.25 -13.16 2.21
N ALA A 136 3.14 -13.66 1.35
CA ALA A 136 3.97 -14.81 1.65
C ALA A 136 5.00 -14.50 2.73
N ALA A 137 5.58 -13.29 2.77
CA ALA A 137 6.51 -12.86 3.81
C ALA A 137 5.84 -12.85 5.19
N GLU A 138 4.62 -12.31 5.29
CA GLU A 138 3.83 -12.33 6.54
C GLU A 138 3.56 -13.77 7.03
N LYS A 139 3.34 -14.73 6.12
CA LYS A 139 3.04 -16.13 6.44
C LYS A 139 4.28 -16.98 6.73
N ALA A 140 5.40 -16.74 6.05
CA ALA A 140 6.57 -17.63 6.06
C ALA A 140 7.42 -17.56 7.34
N GLY A 141 7.34 -16.45 8.09
CA GLY A 141 8.13 -16.24 9.30
C GLY A 141 9.63 -16.04 9.04
N GLY A 142 10.22 -15.01 9.65
CA GLY A 142 11.63 -14.66 9.47
C GLY A 142 11.96 -13.94 8.15
N VAL A 143 10.94 -13.52 7.39
CA VAL A 143 11.07 -12.50 6.33
C VAL A 143 10.03 -11.43 6.61
N THR A 144 10.43 -10.17 6.67
CA THR A 144 9.55 -9.02 6.90
C THR A 144 9.69 -8.02 5.78
N VAL A 145 8.62 -7.30 5.46
CA VAL A 145 8.66 -6.18 4.53
C VAL A 145 8.95 -4.91 5.33
N ASP A 146 10.05 -4.24 5.02
CA ASP A 146 10.53 -3.04 5.69
C ASP A 146 10.72 -1.89 4.68
N ARG A 147 11.02 -0.68 5.14
CA ARG A 147 11.34 0.47 4.29
C ARG A 147 12.70 1.07 4.64
N ILE A 148 13.62 1.08 3.69
CA ILE A 148 14.91 1.78 3.81
C ILE A 148 14.88 2.99 2.89
N LEU A 149 14.90 4.20 3.48
CA LEU A 149 14.82 5.47 2.74
C LEU A 149 13.62 5.50 1.78
N GLY A 150 12.47 5.02 2.27
CA GLY A 150 11.22 4.91 1.51
C GLY A 150 11.16 3.75 0.51
N ILE A 151 12.26 3.02 0.28
CA ILE A 151 12.26 1.85 -0.62
C ILE A 151 11.76 0.63 0.14
N PRO A 152 10.75 -0.09 -0.37
CA PRO A 152 10.35 -1.35 0.23
C PRO A 152 11.41 -2.42 -0.03
N VAL A 153 11.84 -3.06 1.05
CA VAL A 153 12.81 -4.14 1.04
C VAL A 153 12.24 -5.35 1.78
N LEU A 154 12.66 -6.54 1.37
CA LEU A 154 12.52 -7.77 2.12
C LEU A 154 13.70 -7.87 3.07
N ARG A 155 13.45 -7.89 4.38
CA ARG A 155 14.45 -8.14 5.43
C ARG A 155 14.31 -9.57 5.93
N VAL A 156 15.42 -10.29 5.97
CA VAL A 156 15.50 -11.63 6.55
C VAL A 156 16.07 -11.55 7.95
N ASP A 157 15.39 -12.16 8.92
CA ASP A 157 15.88 -12.24 10.30
C ASP A 157 17.11 -13.14 10.36
N CYS A 158 18.28 -12.52 10.48
CA CYS A 158 19.59 -13.17 10.51
C CYS A 158 20.22 -13.19 11.92
N GLY A 159 19.51 -12.73 12.97
CA GLY A 159 20.06 -12.52 14.32
C GLY A 159 20.82 -11.20 14.50
N GLU A 160 21.15 -10.86 15.75
CA GLU A 160 21.61 -9.52 16.18
C GLU A 160 23.04 -9.14 15.75
N ASP A 161 23.85 -10.08 15.26
CA ASP A 161 25.31 -9.90 15.08
C ASP A 161 25.79 -9.72 13.62
N ARG A 162 24.91 -9.35 12.67
CA ARG A 162 25.36 -9.14 11.28
C ARG A 162 25.93 -7.74 11.05
N THR A 163 27.18 -7.69 10.60
CA THR A 163 27.77 -6.50 10.01
C THR A 163 27.10 -6.17 8.67
N PRO A 164 27.11 -4.89 8.23
CA PRO A 164 26.59 -4.51 6.92
C PRO A 164 27.33 -5.26 5.81
N GLY A 165 26.64 -6.19 5.14
CA GLY A 165 27.20 -6.93 4.03
C GLY A 165 27.18 -6.18 2.70
N THR A 166 27.58 -6.89 1.66
CA THR A 166 27.44 -6.54 0.25
C THR A 166 25.98 -6.58 -0.16
N GLU A 167 25.58 -5.62 -0.97
CA GLU A 167 24.22 -5.56 -1.52
C GLU A 167 23.96 -6.75 -2.45
N VAL A 168 22.77 -7.35 -2.33
CA VAL A 168 22.33 -8.43 -3.23
C VAL A 168 21.80 -7.79 -4.51
N THR A 169 22.39 -8.14 -5.64
CA THR A 169 21.99 -7.61 -6.96
C THR A 169 20.86 -8.44 -7.58
N LEU A 170 20.24 -7.90 -8.64
CA LEU A 170 19.25 -8.62 -9.42
C LEU A 170 19.85 -9.90 -10.03
N GLU A 171 21.08 -9.81 -10.54
CA GLU A 171 21.82 -10.91 -11.14
C GLU A 171 22.08 -12.03 -10.11
N ASP A 172 22.43 -11.67 -8.86
CA ASP A 172 22.60 -12.65 -7.78
C ASP A 172 21.30 -13.42 -7.50
N LEU A 173 20.16 -12.71 -7.46
CA LEU A 173 18.85 -13.33 -7.27
C LEU A 173 18.46 -14.25 -8.44
N GLU A 174 18.72 -13.82 -9.67
CA GLU A 174 18.43 -14.62 -10.86
C GLU A 174 19.26 -15.89 -10.90
N ALA A 175 20.57 -15.79 -10.62
CA ALA A 175 21.45 -16.94 -10.52
C ALA A 175 20.94 -17.90 -9.44
N ARG A 176 20.63 -17.38 -8.24
CA ARG A 176 20.14 -18.18 -7.13
C ARG A 176 18.82 -18.89 -7.45
N PHE A 177 17.84 -18.19 -8.00
CA PHE A 177 16.55 -18.80 -8.35
C PHE A 177 16.69 -19.82 -9.47
N SER A 178 17.56 -19.58 -10.45
CA SER A 178 17.83 -20.54 -11.53
C SER A 178 18.51 -21.81 -11.02
N GLU A 179 19.43 -21.69 -10.05
CA GLU A 179 20.13 -22.83 -9.44
C GLU A 179 19.23 -23.68 -8.54
N THR A 180 18.35 -23.05 -7.77
CA THR A 180 17.60 -23.76 -6.72
C THR A 180 16.18 -24.11 -7.08
N LEU A 181 15.58 -23.41 -8.04
CA LEU A 181 14.19 -23.56 -8.37
C LEU A 181 14.06 -24.03 -9.82
N HIS A 182 13.53 -25.24 -9.97
CA HIS A 182 13.17 -25.82 -11.26
C HIS A 182 11.65 -25.97 -11.35
N GLY A 183 11.09 -25.61 -12.51
CA GLY A 183 9.66 -25.71 -12.82
C GLY A 183 8.80 -24.61 -12.16
N THR A 184 7.48 -24.81 -12.18
CA THR A 184 6.51 -23.88 -11.58
C THR A 184 6.62 -23.93 -10.05
N ARG A 185 6.80 -22.77 -9.43
CA ARG A 185 6.95 -22.62 -7.98
C ARG A 185 6.02 -21.56 -7.43
N SER A 186 5.63 -21.76 -6.18
CA SER A 186 4.87 -20.78 -5.39
C SER A 186 5.77 -19.64 -4.94
N THR A 187 5.21 -18.45 -4.72
CA THR A 187 5.95 -17.30 -4.18
C THR A 187 6.62 -17.61 -2.82
N GLY A 188 6.02 -18.47 -2.00
CA GLY A 188 6.60 -18.91 -0.73
C GLY A 188 7.91 -19.69 -0.90
N GLU A 189 8.04 -20.52 -1.94
CA GLU A 189 9.27 -21.25 -2.24
C GLU A 189 10.40 -20.30 -2.67
N TYR A 190 10.09 -19.24 -3.43
CA TYR A 190 11.08 -18.20 -3.75
C TYR A 190 11.57 -17.47 -2.51
N LEU A 191 10.67 -17.12 -1.58
CA LEU A 191 11.05 -16.46 -0.32
C LEU A 191 11.85 -17.38 0.60
N LEU A 192 11.53 -18.68 0.63
CA LEU A 192 12.32 -19.65 1.36
C LEU A 192 13.73 -19.79 0.78
N SER A 193 13.86 -19.91 -0.55
CA SER A 193 15.16 -19.95 -1.23
C SER A 193 15.98 -18.68 -0.99
N LEU A 194 15.33 -17.51 -1.03
CA LEU A 194 15.94 -16.22 -0.69
C LEU A 194 16.45 -16.21 0.76
N LYS A 195 15.60 -16.61 1.72
CA LYS A 195 15.97 -16.70 3.14
C LYS A 195 17.18 -17.60 3.36
N GLU A 196 17.17 -18.79 2.77
CA GLU A 196 18.29 -19.74 2.84
C GLU A 196 19.58 -19.15 2.23
N HIS A 197 19.45 -18.44 1.12
CA HIS A 197 20.58 -17.79 0.46
C HIS A 197 21.22 -16.70 1.34
N LEU A 198 20.41 -15.79 1.90
CA LEU A 198 20.93 -14.74 2.77
C LEU A 198 21.50 -15.32 4.07
N LEU A 199 20.85 -16.31 4.68
CA LEU A 199 21.36 -16.97 5.89
C LEU A 199 22.67 -17.71 5.64
N GLY A 200 22.83 -18.35 4.48
CA GLY A 200 24.03 -19.08 4.08
C GLY A 200 25.23 -18.20 3.74
N ASN A 201 25.01 -16.94 3.34
CA ASN A 201 26.06 -16.00 2.92
C ASN A 201 26.15 -14.82 3.89
N LYS A 202 27.09 -14.89 4.84
CA LYS A 202 27.29 -13.85 5.86
C LYS A 202 27.82 -12.53 5.30
N ASP A 203 28.44 -12.58 4.13
CA ASP A 203 28.97 -11.39 3.46
C ASP A 203 27.89 -10.57 2.73
N LEU A 204 26.66 -11.06 2.65
CA LEU A 204 25.52 -10.37 2.04
C LEU A 204 24.70 -9.60 3.08
N ARG A 205 24.09 -8.50 2.64
CA ARG A 205 23.08 -7.79 3.45
C ARG A 205 21.89 -8.70 3.73
N ASP A 206 21.28 -8.47 4.88
CA ASP A 206 20.03 -9.11 5.30
C ASP A 206 18.80 -8.56 4.57
N THR A 207 18.98 -7.61 3.64
CA THR A 207 17.89 -6.96 2.92
C THR A 207 18.03 -7.07 1.41
N VAL A 208 16.90 -7.25 0.73
CA VAL A 208 16.79 -7.29 -0.74
C VAL A 208 15.66 -6.37 -1.21
N SER A 209 15.83 -5.72 -2.37
CA SER A 209 14.78 -4.93 -3.00
C SER A 209 13.54 -5.80 -3.28
N LEU A 210 12.37 -5.34 -2.81
CA LEU A 210 11.11 -6.04 -3.07
C LEU A 210 10.79 -6.10 -4.58
N ILE A 211 11.13 -5.04 -5.31
CA ILE A 211 10.91 -4.95 -6.76
C ILE A 211 11.82 -5.92 -7.49
N ASP A 212 13.10 -5.96 -7.15
CA ASP A 212 14.09 -6.83 -7.81
C ASP A 212 13.69 -8.30 -7.63
N CYS A 213 13.28 -8.67 -6.40
CA CYS A 213 12.75 -10.00 -6.12
C CYS A 213 11.53 -10.32 -7.00
N ALA A 214 10.56 -9.39 -7.12
CA ALA A 214 9.38 -9.58 -7.95
C ALA A 214 9.72 -9.71 -9.45
N VAL A 215 10.68 -8.93 -9.94
CA VAL A 215 11.17 -8.99 -11.32
C VAL A 215 11.86 -10.33 -11.59
N CYS A 216 12.71 -10.81 -10.68
CA CYS A 216 13.35 -12.13 -10.79
C CYS A 216 12.32 -13.25 -10.83
N ILE A 217 11.32 -13.23 -9.94
CA ILE A 217 10.22 -14.21 -9.95
C ILE A 217 9.50 -14.16 -11.28
N LYS A 218 9.11 -12.97 -11.75
CA LYS A 218 8.40 -12.81 -13.03
C LYS A 218 9.22 -13.37 -14.21
N ARG A 219 10.52 -13.04 -14.29
CA ARG A 219 11.42 -13.53 -15.36
C ARG A 219 11.55 -15.04 -15.33
N HIS A 220 11.75 -15.63 -14.16
CA HIS A 220 11.82 -17.08 -13.98
C HIS A 220 10.50 -17.76 -14.40
N MET A 221 9.34 -17.23 -13.98
CA MET A 221 8.03 -17.75 -14.40
C MET A 221 7.84 -17.73 -15.93
N LEU A 222 8.29 -16.67 -16.61
CA LEU A 222 8.24 -16.56 -18.07
C LEU A 222 9.16 -17.58 -18.76
N GLN A 223 10.36 -17.83 -18.21
CA GLN A 223 11.30 -18.83 -18.78
C GLN A 223 10.72 -20.24 -18.75
N TYR A 224 9.98 -20.60 -17.69
CA TYR A 224 9.36 -21.93 -17.56
C TYR A 224 7.94 -22.02 -18.15
N GLN A 225 7.55 -21.09 -19.03
CA GLN A 225 6.24 -21.05 -19.70
C GLN A 225 5.06 -21.13 -18.72
N VAL A 226 5.21 -20.64 -17.49
CA VAL A 226 4.08 -20.55 -16.57
C VAL A 226 3.08 -19.58 -17.19
N SER A 227 1.85 -20.06 -17.42
CA SER A 227 0.81 -19.23 -18.01
C SER A 227 0.56 -18.04 -17.08
N LEU A 228 0.75 -16.82 -17.60
CA LEU A 228 0.41 -15.58 -16.87
C LEU A 228 -1.05 -15.61 -16.37
N HIS A 229 -1.92 -16.31 -17.08
CA HIS A 229 -3.29 -16.55 -16.67
C HIS A 229 -3.41 -17.30 -15.34
N GLN A 230 -2.52 -18.27 -15.07
CA GLN A 230 -2.49 -19.01 -13.81
C GLN A 230 -2.12 -18.11 -12.64
N VAL A 231 -1.13 -17.22 -12.82
CA VAL A 231 -0.76 -16.20 -11.82
C VAL A 231 -1.93 -15.28 -11.51
N MET A 232 -2.70 -14.92 -12.55
CA MET A 232 -3.89 -14.10 -12.38
C MET A 232 -5.03 -14.83 -11.65
N MET A 233 -5.18 -16.14 -11.84
CA MET A 233 -6.19 -16.97 -11.18
C MET A 233 -5.85 -17.27 -9.71
N GLU A 234 -4.59 -17.59 -9.40
CA GLU A 234 -4.14 -17.81 -8.01
C GLU A 234 -4.26 -16.55 -7.15
N ASP A 235 -4.01 -15.37 -7.71
CA ASP A 235 -4.20 -14.09 -7.01
C ASP A 235 -5.68 -13.80 -6.71
N ALA A 236 -6.62 -14.21 -7.57
CA ALA A 236 -8.04 -14.03 -7.31
C ALA A 236 -8.51 -14.85 -6.10
N THR A 237 -8.07 -16.11 -6.00
CA THR A 237 -8.44 -17.00 -4.89
C THR A 237 -7.74 -16.60 -3.58
N LEU A 238 -6.47 -16.17 -3.65
CA LEU A 238 -5.74 -15.61 -2.50
C LEU A 238 -6.35 -14.28 -2.04
N PHE A 239 -6.74 -13.40 -2.98
CA PHE A 239 -7.43 -12.15 -2.67
C PHE A 239 -8.73 -12.40 -1.93
N GLU A 240 -9.58 -13.32 -2.41
CA GLU A 240 -10.83 -13.68 -1.74
C GLU A 240 -10.59 -14.21 -0.31
N GLY A 241 -9.58 -15.06 -0.13
CA GLY A 241 -9.19 -15.60 1.17
C GLY A 241 -8.74 -14.50 2.15
N ASP A 242 -7.77 -13.67 1.75
CA ASP A 242 -7.21 -12.64 2.61
C ASP A 242 -8.22 -11.49 2.86
N ALA A 243 -9.01 -11.12 1.85
CA ALA A 243 -10.10 -10.15 2.01
C ALA A 243 -11.15 -10.67 3.01
N SER A 244 -11.53 -11.96 2.93
CA SER A 244 -12.45 -12.59 3.88
C SER A 244 -11.91 -12.54 5.31
N VAL A 245 -10.62 -12.85 5.52
CA VAL A 245 -9.97 -12.77 6.84
C VAL A 245 -9.99 -11.34 7.40
N LEU A 246 -9.67 -10.33 6.58
CA LEU A 246 -9.70 -8.93 7.02
C LEU A 246 -11.11 -8.42 7.29
N ILE A 247 -12.09 -8.80 6.46
CA ILE A 247 -13.50 -8.50 6.67
C ILE A 247 -13.94 -9.08 8.02
N ASP A 248 -13.65 -10.36 8.29
CA ASP A 248 -14.02 -11.03 9.54
C ASP A 248 -13.33 -10.41 10.76
N GLY A 249 -12.04 -10.08 10.64
CA GLY A 249 -11.31 -9.38 11.69
C GLY A 249 -11.89 -8.00 12.02
N THR A 250 -12.26 -7.24 10.99
CA THR A 250 -12.86 -5.91 11.13
C THR A 250 -14.26 -5.99 11.73
N LEU A 251 -15.08 -6.95 11.27
CA LEU A 251 -16.42 -7.18 11.79
C LEU A 251 -16.39 -7.50 13.29
N ARG A 252 -15.50 -8.40 13.74
CA ARG A 252 -15.34 -8.71 15.18
C ARG A 252 -14.98 -7.50 16.01
N ARG A 253 -14.08 -6.63 15.52
CA ARG A 253 -13.69 -5.39 16.22
C ARG A 253 -14.86 -4.41 16.30
N MET A 254 -15.56 -4.21 15.19
CA MET A 254 -16.71 -3.31 15.12
C MET A 254 -17.87 -3.82 15.99
N GLU A 255 -18.09 -5.13 16.05
CA GLU A 255 -19.07 -5.75 16.94
C GLU A 255 -18.80 -5.38 18.40
N GLN A 256 -17.54 -5.51 18.86
CA GLN A 256 -17.16 -5.16 20.23
C GLN A 256 -17.36 -3.65 20.53
N GLU A 257 -16.96 -2.78 19.60
CA GLU A 257 -17.11 -1.33 19.75
C GLU A 257 -18.59 -0.91 19.79
N LEU A 258 -19.40 -1.44 18.86
CA LEU A 258 -20.81 -1.10 18.73
C LEU A 258 -21.65 -1.71 19.85
N ALA A 259 -21.31 -2.91 20.35
CA ALA A 259 -21.96 -3.50 21.51
C ALA A 259 -21.87 -2.58 22.74
N GLY A 260 -20.68 -1.97 22.95
CA GLY A 260 -20.47 -0.99 24.01
C GLY A 260 -21.33 0.27 23.87
N ARG A 261 -21.66 0.69 22.64
CA ARG A 261 -22.45 1.91 22.38
C ARG A 261 -23.96 1.68 22.37
N TYR A 262 -24.42 0.54 21.86
CA TYR A 262 -25.83 0.28 21.62
C TYR A 262 -26.47 -0.64 22.67
N VAL A 263 -25.81 -1.73 23.04
CA VAL A 263 -26.34 -2.69 24.01
C VAL A 263 -26.18 -2.18 25.44
N ARG A 264 -24.97 -1.75 25.83
CA ARG A 264 -24.73 -1.25 27.21
C ARG A 264 -25.54 0.01 27.56
N LYS A 265 -25.96 0.78 26.55
CA LYS A 265 -26.80 1.98 26.73
C LYS A 265 -28.31 1.68 26.58
N ASN A 266 -28.71 0.41 26.53
CA ASN A 266 -30.10 -0.05 26.31
C ASN A 266 -30.78 0.61 25.09
N ARG A 267 -30.01 0.97 24.06
CA ARG A 267 -30.56 1.54 22.81
C ARG A 267 -31.05 0.48 21.84
N LEU A 268 -30.54 -0.74 21.99
CA LEU A 268 -30.91 -1.92 21.22
C LEU A 268 -30.75 -3.15 22.14
N ASP A 269 -31.71 -4.05 22.10
CA ASP A 269 -31.59 -5.31 22.84
C ASP A 269 -30.51 -6.21 22.20
N GLN A 270 -29.98 -7.13 22.99
CA GLN A 270 -28.85 -7.96 22.58
C GLN A 270 -29.20 -8.88 21.40
N HIS A 271 -30.44 -9.36 21.32
CA HIS A 271 -30.87 -10.25 20.25
C HIS A 271 -30.93 -9.51 18.90
N SER A 272 -31.58 -8.35 18.87
CA SER A 272 -31.62 -7.48 17.68
C SER A 272 -30.22 -7.02 17.27
N PHE A 273 -29.35 -6.71 18.22
CA PHE A 273 -27.96 -6.34 17.94
C PHE A 273 -27.19 -7.46 17.23
N HIS A 274 -27.29 -8.71 17.71
CA HIS A 274 -26.64 -9.84 17.04
C HIS A 274 -27.25 -10.12 15.65
N ALA A 275 -28.56 -9.95 15.48
CA ALA A 275 -29.20 -10.04 14.16
C ALA A 275 -28.65 -8.97 13.20
N TYR A 276 -28.48 -7.74 13.67
CA TYR A 276 -27.89 -6.65 12.89
C TYR A 276 -26.48 -6.98 12.44
N MET A 277 -25.62 -7.44 13.37
CA MET A 277 -24.22 -7.73 13.03
C MET A 277 -24.09 -8.89 12.04
N ARG A 278 -24.93 -9.94 12.15
CA ARG A 278 -24.98 -11.02 11.17
C ARG A 278 -25.42 -10.54 9.78
N ALA A 279 -26.47 -9.72 9.72
CA ALA A 279 -26.94 -9.13 8.46
C ALA A 279 -25.90 -8.20 7.82
N ILE A 280 -25.23 -7.38 8.63
CA ILE A 280 -24.14 -6.50 8.16
C ILE A 280 -22.96 -7.35 7.66
N ALA A 281 -22.61 -8.43 8.35
CA ALA A 281 -21.54 -9.34 7.92
C ALA A 281 -21.85 -9.99 6.57
N ALA A 282 -23.05 -10.55 6.41
CA ALA A 282 -23.51 -11.15 5.15
C ALA A 282 -23.47 -10.11 4.02
N MET A 283 -24.06 -8.94 4.23
CA MET A 283 -24.06 -7.85 3.26
C MET A 283 -22.64 -7.40 2.89
N THR A 284 -21.74 -7.30 3.86
CA THR A 284 -20.35 -6.88 3.62
C THR A 284 -19.61 -7.93 2.79
N LYS A 285 -19.78 -9.21 3.10
CA LYS A 285 -19.17 -10.30 2.31
C LYS A 285 -19.72 -10.34 0.89
N ASP A 286 -21.04 -10.22 0.71
CA ASP A 286 -21.63 -10.15 -0.62
C ASP A 286 -21.09 -8.94 -1.40
N THR A 287 -21.02 -7.76 -0.77
CA THR A 287 -20.51 -6.52 -1.42
C THR A 287 -19.06 -6.64 -1.90
N TYR A 288 -18.18 -7.29 -1.11
CA TYR A 288 -16.73 -7.26 -1.36
C TYR A 288 -16.15 -8.57 -1.91
N LEU A 289 -16.86 -9.70 -1.76
CA LEU A 289 -16.39 -11.01 -2.19
C LEU A 289 -17.20 -11.58 -3.36
N ARG A 290 -18.41 -11.07 -3.64
CA ARG A 290 -19.24 -11.55 -4.76
C ARG A 290 -19.34 -10.47 -5.83
N SER A 291 -18.70 -10.72 -6.97
CA SER A 291 -18.69 -9.81 -8.13
C SER A 291 -19.94 -9.94 -9.02
N ASP A 292 -21.09 -10.31 -8.46
CA ASP A 292 -22.32 -10.52 -9.25
C ASP A 292 -23.14 -9.25 -9.48
N GLY A 293 -22.75 -8.13 -8.86
CA GLY A 293 -23.36 -6.81 -9.05
C GLY A 293 -24.80 -6.71 -8.55
N ASN A 294 -25.29 -7.72 -7.82
CA ASN A 294 -26.68 -7.80 -7.39
C ASN A 294 -26.81 -7.33 -5.93
N GLU A 295 -26.77 -6.01 -5.73
CA GLU A 295 -26.93 -5.43 -4.39
C GLU A 295 -28.36 -5.60 -3.88
N ARG A 296 -28.55 -6.59 -3.00
CA ARG A 296 -29.77 -6.75 -2.21
C ARG A 296 -30.01 -5.54 -1.30
N LYS A 297 -31.27 -5.24 -1.02
CA LYS A 297 -31.64 -4.11 -0.13
C LYS A 297 -31.31 -4.44 1.32
N TYR A 298 -30.95 -3.42 2.11
CA TYR A 298 -30.64 -3.55 3.55
C TYR A 298 -31.69 -4.35 4.35
N GLY A 299 -32.98 -4.08 4.11
CA GLY A 299 -34.07 -4.77 4.79
C GLY A 299 -34.10 -6.29 4.52
N GLU A 300 -33.69 -6.72 3.32
CA GLU A 300 -33.68 -8.14 2.94
C GLU A 300 -32.63 -8.92 3.74
N TYR A 301 -31.42 -8.36 3.90
CA TYR A 301 -30.39 -8.95 4.75
C TYR A 301 -30.86 -9.07 6.20
N LEU A 302 -31.52 -8.05 6.73
CA LEU A 302 -31.97 -8.09 8.11
C LEU A 302 -33.12 -9.08 8.33
N GLN A 303 -34.04 -9.21 7.37
CA GLN A 303 -35.15 -10.16 7.43
C GLN A 303 -34.68 -11.63 7.53
N GLU A 304 -33.56 -11.98 6.90
CA GLU A 304 -32.97 -13.32 7.01
C GLU A 304 -32.48 -13.65 8.43
N HIS A 305 -32.14 -12.63 9.21
CA HIS A 305 -31.56 -12.78 10.54
C HIS A 305 -32.47 -12.33 11.68
N LEU A 306 -33.66 -11.79 11.37
CA LEU A 306 -34.71 -11.41 12.31
C LEU A 306 -36.06 -11.99 11.85
N PRO A 307 -36.37 -13.24 12.24
CA PRO A 307 -37.60 -13.91 11.81
C PRO A 307 -38.85 -13.12 12.22
N GLY A 308 -39.80 -12.97 11.29
CA GLY A 308 -41.03 -12.22 11.51
C GLY A 308 -40.94 -10.73 11.20
N LEU A 309 -39.75 -10.20 10.89
CA LEU A 309 -39.58 -8.80 10.54
C LEU A 309 -40.32 -8.45 9.24
N THR A 310 -41.36 -7.63 9.38
CA THR A 310 -42.05 -7.07 8.21
C THR A 310 -41.29 -5.87 7.64
N TYR A 311 -41.55 -5.53 6.38
CA TYR A 311 -40.91 -4.36 5.77
C TYR A 311 -41.32 -3.03 6.44
N ASP A 312 -42.57 -2.94 6.90
CA ASP A 312 -43.06 -1.76 7.62
C ASP A 312 -42.41 -1.61 9.00
N GLU A 313 -42.27 -2.71 9.73
CA GLU A 313 -41.55 -2.75 11.00
C GLU A 313 -40.07 -2.37 10.82
N TYR A 314 -39.42 -2.89 9.77
CA TYR A 314 -38.06 -2.47 9.40
C TYR A 314 -38.00 -0.95 9.22
N ARG A 315 -38.91 -0.39 8.41
CA ARG A 315 -38.92 1.04 8.08
C ARG A 315 -39.14 1.93 9.30
N GLN A 316 -40.01 1.52 10.21
CA GLN A 316 -40.39 2.32 11.38
C GLN A 316 -39.38 2.22 12.52
N HIS A 317 -38.84 1.03 12.78
CA HIS A 317 -38.08 0.76 14.01
C HIS A 317 -36.59 0.46 13.78
N HIS A 318 -36.24 -0.20 12.68
CA HIS A 318 -34.89 -0.74 12.51
C HIS A 318 -34.01 0.10 11.57
N ARG A 319 -34.60 0.64 10.50
CA ARG A 319 -33.90 1.22 9.34
C ARG A 319 -32.79 2.19 9.73
N LYS A 320 -33.12 3.21 10.52
CA LYS A 320 -32.18 4.30 10.85
C LYS A 320 -30.95 3.78 11.59
N GLN A 321 -31.14 2.87 12.54
CA GLN A 321 -30.04 2.33 13.34
C GLN A 321 -29.23 1.30 12.54
N PHE A 322 -29.91 0.40 11.84
CA PHE A 322 -29.29 -0.64 11.03
C PHE A 322 -28.43 -0.05 9.90
N GLU A 323 -28.99 0.83 9.08
CA GLU A 323 -28.28 1.45 7.96
C GLU A 323 -27.08 2.26 8.46
N TYR A 324 -27.22 2.99 9.57
CA TYR A 324 -26.10 3.74 10.16
C TYR A 324 -24.95 2.83 10.62
N MET A 325 -25.25 1.76 11.37
CA MET A 325 -24.23 0.78 11.79
C MET A 325 -23.56 0.14 10.58
N ALA A 326 -24.35 -0.22 9.58
CA ALA A 326 -23.87 -0.82 8.35
C ALA A 326 -22.93 0.12 7.58
N THR A 327 -23.24 1.42 7.50
CA THR A 327 -22.35 2.43 6.91
C THR A 327 -21.03 2.55 7.67
N LEU A 328 -21.05 2.54 9.00
CA LEU A 328 -19.82 2.59 9.81
C LEU A 328 -18.94 1.37 9.55
N VAL A 329 -19.52 0.17 9.54
CA VAL A 329 -18.80 -1.08 9.26
C VAL A 329 -18.24 -1.07 7.83
N LYS A 330 -19.06 -0.73 6.82
CA LYS A 330 -18.61 -0.63 5.42
C LYS A 330 -17.43 0.36 5.29
N LYS A 331 -17.48 1.51 5.97
CA LYS A 331 -16.37 2.47 5.96
C LYS A 331 -15.10 1.90 6.58
N ALA A 332 -15.20 1.22 7.72
CA ALA A 332 -14.07 0.58 8.39
C ALA A 332 -13.45 -0.54 7.54
N VAL A 333 -14.29 -1.39 6.95
CA VAL A 333 -13.87 -2.47 6.05
C VAL A 333 -13.21 -1.90 4.79
N LYS A 334 -13.81 -0.90 4.15
CA LYS A 334 -13.23 -0.23 2.97
C LYS A 334 -11.86 0.37 3.29
N GLN A 335 -11.70 0.99 4.46
CA GLN A 335 -10.41 1.53 4.89
C GLN A 335 -9.37 0.42 5.06
N ARG A 336 -9.75 -0.72 5.63
CA ARG A 336 -8.84 -1.85 5.84
C ARG A 336 -8.50 -2.58 4.54
N LEU A 337 -9.46 -2.73 3.63
CA LEU A 337 -9.23 -3.33 2.31
C LEU A 337 -8.36 -2.43 1.42
N LYS A 338 -8.40 -1.10 1.58
CA LYS A 338 -7.46 -0.20 0.91
C LYS A 338 -5.99 -0.46 1.29
N GLU A 339 -5.72 -1.05 2.44
CA GLU A 339 -4.36 -1.43 2.84
C GLU A 339 -3.87 -2.71 2.12
N LEU A 340 -4.79 -3.52 1.55
CA LEU A 340 -4.46 -4.71 0.74
C LEU A 340 -4.22 -4.42 -0.74
N LEU A 341 -4.66 -3.26 -1.23
CA LEU A 341 -4.61 -2.80 -2.63
C LEU A 341 -3.46 -1.81 -2.83
#